data_AF-A0A4W3GPL4-F1
#
_entry.id   AF-A0A4W3GPL4-F1
#
_cell.length_a   1.000
_cell.length_b   1.000
_cell.length_c   1.000
_cell.angle_alpha   90.00
_cell.angle_beta   90.00
_cell.angle_gamma   90.00
#
_symmetry.space_group_name_H-M   'P 1'
#
loop_
_entity.id
_entity.type
_entity.pdbx_description
1 polymer ?
#
loop_
_entity_poly.entity_id
_entity_poly.type
_entity_poly.pdbx_seq_one_letter_code
_entity_poly.pdbx_strand_id
1 'polypeptide(L)'
;MWNLWPVQKRLNKSFAGFSDIDECVTIPDACKGEMKCINHYGGYLCLPKTAYIILNNNVARDGVLPSPSSAPTVPVPVPVPTQPPPAPARQVLRIQCPPGFAQSDEFQCRDIDECTLGTHNCGPEHICVNTRGSFSCRCKKGYQKSGNHCLDINECNIPSYCHHGCVNIPGSYNCQCNAGFQLSSNNRTCRDINECETGSPCDHQCFNIIGSFICHCDQGYELSTDKVTCRDIDECAYSSYMCQYQCVNEPGRFSCICPEGYQLVGSRMCQDINECETGSVCEEQERCWNYFGGFRCYPKIPCQEPYVQTSANRCICSSGNPACRDQPYSYVYKNMNVRSDSSVPSDIFQIQATSIYPNTFNTFQITSGNEGGEFYLRQTSNVSALLALVKPLTGPQEYIVDMEMLTVNALMNYRTVSVLRLTIVVGPYPF
;
A
#
# COMPACT_ATOMS: atom_id res chain seq x y z
N MET A 1 -41.34 8.29 43.22
CA MET A 1 -41.37 8.28 41.74
C MET A 1 -39.98 7.85 41.26
N TRP A 2 -39.65 7.92 39.96
CA TRP A 2 -38.35 7.44 39.46
C TRP A 2 -37.75 8.46 38.49
N ASN A 3 -36.50 8.85 38.73
CA ASN A 3 -35.64 9.51 37.75
C ASN A 3 -34.69 8.43 37.21
N LEU A 4 -34.59 8.28 35.89
CA LEU A 4 -33.91 7.12 35.27
C LEU A 4 -33.10 7.59 34.07
N TRP A 5 -31.81 7.30 34.09
CA TRP A 5 -30.84 7.72 33.07
C TRP A 5 -29.90 6.55 32.74
N PRO A 6 -29.51 6.36 31.46
CA PRO A 6 -28.33 5.57 31.12
C PRO A 6 -27.09 6.22 31.73
N VAL A 7 -26.12 5.42 32.17
CA VAL A 7 -24.82 5.95 32.62
C VAL A 7 -24.03 6.40 31.38
N GLN A 8 -24.13 7.67 31.02
CA GLN A 8 -23.26 8.26 30.02
C GLN A 8 -21.81 8.27 30.54
N LYS A 9 -20.93 7.45 29.95
CA LYS A 9 -19.47 7.66 30.04
C LYS A 9 -19.16 9.04 29.49
N ARG A 10 -19.02 10.05 30.35
CA ARG A 10 -18.47 11.35 29.96
C ARG A 10 -17.00 11.15 29.61
N LEU A 11 -16.69 11.22 28.32
CA LEU A 11 -15.35 11.57 27.86
C LEU A 11 -15.07 13.00 28.34
N ASN A 12 -14.46 13.12 29.52
CA ASN A 12 -14.19 14.41 30.14
C ASN A 12 -13.12 15.15 29.32
N LYS A 13 -13.55 16.23 28.64
CA LYS A 13 -12.63 17.29 28.26
C LYS A 13 -11.97 17.87 29.51
N SER A 14 -10.65 17.82 29.55
CA SER A 14 -9.76 18.79 30.19
C SER A 14 -10.22 19.38 31.53
N PHE A 15 -9.91 18.68 32.63
CA PHE A 15 -9.58 19.36 33.89
C PHE A 15 -8.27 18.78 34.42
N ALA A 16 -7.27 19.66 34.59
CA ALA A 16 -5.98 19.28 35.15
C ALA A 16 -6.13 18.94 36.63
N GLY A 17 -5.43 17.89 37.10
CA GLY A 17 -5.38 17.55 38.52
C GLY A 17 -5.72 16.12 38.91
N PHE A 18 -5.40 15.12 38.08
CA PHE A 18 -5.25 13.73 38.53
C PHE A 18 -3.90 13.19 38.04
N SER A 19 -3.19 12.49 38.91
CA SER A 19 -1.96 11.78 38.58
C SER A 19 -2.26 10.53 37.77
N ASP A 20 -1.54 10.32 36.67
CA ASP A 20 -1.58 9.06 35.93
C ASP A 20 -1.28 7.88 36.85
N ILE A 21 -1.99 6.76 36.63
CA ILE A 21 -1.79 5.52 37.38
C ILE A 21 -0.57 4.80 36.80
N ASP A 22 0.36 4.37 37.66
CA ASP A 22 1.51 3.57 37.22
C ASP A 22 1.07 2.11 36.99
N GLU A 23 0.73 1.80 35.74
CA GLU A 23 0.19 0.50 35.32
C GLU A 23 1.25 -0.61 35.40
N CYS A 24 2.53 -0.28 35.17
CA CYS A 24 3.66 -1.17 35.41
C CYS A 24 3.90 -1.52 36.89
N VAL A 25 3.40 -0.73 37.84
CA VAL A 25 3.52 -0.98 39.30
C VAL A 25 2.29 -1.68 39.87
N THR A 26 1.11 -1.45 39.29
CA THR A 26 -0.17 -1.99 39.77
C THR A 26 -0.50 -3.39 39.23
N ILE A 27 0.21 -3.86 38.19
CA ILE A 27 0.01 -5.19 37.57
C ILE A 27 1.30 -6.02 37.75
N PRO A 28 1.35 -6.98 38.70
CA PRO A 28 2.58 -7.72 39.03
C PRO A 28 3.23 -8.50 37.87
N ASP A 29 2.41 -8.95 36.91
CA ASP A 29 2.82 -9.76 35.75
C ASP A 29 2.67 -9.02 34.41
N ALA A 30 2.76 -7.68 34.40
CA ALA A 30 2.50 -6.85 33.22
C ALA A 30 3.24 -7.32 31.95
N CYS A 31 4.48 -7.81 32.09
CA CYS A 31 5.26 -8.40 30.99
C CYS A 31 5.87 -9.74 31.40
N LYS A 32 5.64 -10.80 30.63
CA LYS A 32 6.17 -12.15 30.89
C LYS A 32 7.56 -12.35 30.25
N GLY A 33 8.43 -13.14 30.88
CA GLY A 33 9.73 -13.54 30.34
C GLY A 33 10.81 -12.44 30.35
N GLU A 34 11.62 -12.36 29.29
CA GLU A 34 12.70 -11.35 29.17
C GLU A 34 12.21 -9.98 28.66
N MET A 35 10.97 -9.61 29.00
CA MET A 35 10.34 -8.35 28.60
C MET A 35 10.40 -7.33 29.75
N LYS A 36 10.40 -6.04 29.41
CA LYS A 36 10.43 -4.89 30.32
C LYS A 36 9.21 -3.99 30.07
N CYS A 37 8.48 -3.67 31.13
CA CYS A 37 7.34 -2.76 31.12
C CYS A 37 7.79 -1.29 31.04
N ILE A 38 7.08 -0.47 30.26
CA ILE A 38 7.25 0.99 30.14
C ILE A 38 5.86 1.62 29.97
N ASN A 39 5.48 2.57 30.81
CA ASN A 39 4.20 3.30 30.66
C ASN A 39 4.23 4.21 29.41
N HIS A 40 3.14 4.24 28.64
CA HIS A 40 3.00 4.99 27.40
C HIS A 40 1.53 5.38 27.12
N TYR A 41 1.21 6.67 27.37
CA TYR A 41 -0.05 7.33 26.99
C TYR A 41 -1.34 6.51 27.19
N GLY A 42 -1.73 6.30 28.47
CA GLY A 42 -2.98 5.62 28.84
C GLY A 42 -2.89 4.08 28.80
N GLY A 43 -1.71 3.54 29.07
CA GLY A 43 -1.42 2.11 29.10
C GLY A 43 0.08 1.85 29.24
N TYR A 44 0.50 0.58 29.13
CA TYR A 44 1.90 0.15 29.18
C TYR A 44 2.34 -0.64 27.95
N LEU A 45 3.65 -0.66 27.71
CA LEU A 45 4.32 -1.34 26.60
C LEU A 45 5.37 -2.33 27.13
N CYS A 46 5.44 -3.52 26.55
CA CYS A 46 6.45 -4.54 26.87
C CYS A 46 7.53 -4.61 25.78
N LEU A 47 8.80 -4.35 26.13
CA LEU A 47 9.94 -4.44 25.20
C LEU A 47 10.97 -5.51 25.62
N PRO A 48 11.63 -6.22 24.69
CA PRO A 48 12.70 -7.17 25.02
C PRO A 48 13.89 -6.48 25.72
N LYS A 49 14.43 -7.12 26.77
CA LYS A 49 15.56 -6.59 27.56
C LYS A 49 16.87 -6.46 26.76
N THR A 50 16.96 -7.04 25.56
CA THR A 50 18.18 -7.15 24.73
C THR A 50 18.22 -6.21 23.52
N ALA A 51 17.21 -5.36 23.32
CA ALA A 51 17.12 -4.47 22.16
C ALA A 51 18.11 -3.28 22.22
N TYR A 52 19.33 -3.48 21.71
CA TYR A 52 20.26 -2.39 21.36
C TYR A 52 20.07 -1.97 19.91
N ILE A 53 19.87 -0.67 19.67
CA ILE A 53 19.88 -0.07 18.33
C ILE A 53 21.34 0.05 17.87
N ILE A 54 21.67 -0.53 16.71
CA ILE A 54 23.00 -0.40 16.07
C ILE A 54 22.83 -0.03 14.60
N LEU A 55 23.58 0.99 14.17
CA LEU A 55 23.65 1.51 12.80
C LEU A 55 24.93 1.01 12.09
N ASN A 56 24.83 0.74 10.78
CA ASN A 56 25.89 0.68 9.75
C ASN A 56 27.09 -0.29 9.93
N ASN A 57 27.39 -1.13 8.91
CA ASN A 57 28.40 -0.81 7.87
C ASN A 57 28.76 -1.93 6.87
N ASN A 58 29.36 -1.49 5.75
CA ASN A 58 29.91 -2.20 4.57
C ASN A 58 31.06 -3.21 4.82
N VAL A 59 31.34 -4.09 3.84
CA VAL A 59 32.70 -4.52 3.42
C VAL A 59 32.75 -4.80 1.89
N ALA A 60 33.90 -4.53 1.24
CA ALA A 60 34.17 -4.66 -0.20
C ALA A 60 35.13 -5.83 -0.57
N ARG A 61 35.54 -5.98 -1.85
CA ARG A 61 36.74 -6.75 -2.27
C ARG A 61 37.29 -6.40 -3.66
N ASP A 62 38.62 -6.35 -3.76
CA ASP A 62 39.45 -6.13 -4.97
C ASP A 62 39.95 -7.42 -5.66
N GLY A 63 40.52 -7.31 -6.88
CA GLY A 63 41.38 -8.33 -7.51
C GLY A 63 41.82 -8.01 -8.95
N VAL A 64 43.12 -8.11 -9.27
CA VAL A 64 43.75 -7.62 -10.53
C VAL A 64 44.57 -8.72 -11.27
N LEU A 65 44.73 -8.51 -12.60
CA LEU A 65 45.54 -9.21 -13.66
C LEU A 65 47.08 -9.29 -13.38
N PRO A 66 48.01 -9.83 -14.25
CA PRO A 66 47.95 -10.11 -15.72
C PRO A 66 48.71 -11.38 -16.27
N SER A 67 48.93 -11.39 -17.61
CA SER A 67 49.54 -12.37 -18.57
C SER A 67 51.11 -12.28 -18.66
N PRO A 68 51.94 -12.71 -19.69
CA PRO A 68 51.70 -13.08 -21.12
C PRO A 68 52.68 -14.09 -21.86
N SER A 69 52.57 -14.18 -23.21
CA SER A 69 53.55 -14.63 -24.25
C SER A 69 53.74 -16.15 -24.49
N SER A 70 54.18 -16.69 -25.66
CA SER A 70 54.79 -16.15 -26.91
C SER A 70 54.57 -17.08 -28.16
N ALA A 71 54.96 -16.63 -29.36
CA ALA A 71 55.01 -17.38 -30.66
C ALA A 71 56.48 -17.79 -30.99
N PRO A 72 56.93 -18.27 -32.20
CA PRO A 72 56.28 -18.54 -33.52
C PRO A 72 56.76 -19.86 -34.23
N THR A 73 56.62 -20.01 -35.57
CA THR A 73 57.70 -20.28 -36.60
C THR A 73 57.12 -20.79 -37.96
N VAL A 74 57.74 -20.42 -39.11
CA VAL A 74 57.44 -20.87 -40.50
C VAL A 74 58.72 -21.08 -41.33
N PRO A 75 58.79 -22.10 -42.23
CA PRO A 75 59.67 -22.15 -43.43
C PRO A 75 58.98 -22.75 -44.70
N VAL A 76 59.49 -22.85 -45.95
CA VAL A 76 60.47 -22.12 -46.82
C VAL A 76 60.20 -22.55 -48.30
N PRO A 77 60.45 -21.72 -49.36
CA PRO A 77 60.02 -22.01 -50.76
C PRO A 77 61.14 -22.37 -51.78
N VAL A 78 60.80 -22.99 -52.93
CA VAL A 78 61.65 -23.20 -54.16
C VAL A 78 60.79 -23.75 -55.35
N PRO A 79 61.24 -23.83 -56.64
CA PRO A 79 61.89 -22.84 -57.51
C PRO A 79 61.29 -22.73 -58.95
N VAL A 80 61.89 -21.86 -59.78
CA VAL A 80 61.66 -21.63 -61.23
C VAL A 80 62.48 -22.60 -62.12
N PRO A 81 62.06 -22.89 -63.38
CA PRO A 81 62.96 -23.28 -64.48
C PRO A 81 63.03 -22.25 -65.63
N THR A 82 64.10 -22.30 -66.43
CA THR A 82 64.59 -21.24 -67.34
C THR A 82 64.78 -21.67 -68.81
N GLN A 83 65.24 -20.74 -69.67
CA GLN A 83 65.77 -20.85 -71.06
C GLN A 83 64.78 -20.66 -72.24
N PRO A 84 65.24 -20.31 -73.47
CA PRO A 84 66.39 -19.48 -73.90
C PRO A 84 66.01 -18.37 -74.95
N PRO A 85 66.95 -17.51 -75.41
CA PRO A 85 66.70 -16.42 -76.38
C PRO A 85 67.31 -16.70 -77.80
N PRO A 86 67.46 -15.76 -78.76
CA PRO A 86 66.51 -15.61 -79.89
C PRO A 86 67.15 -15.50 -81.30
N ALA A 87 66.33 -15.39 -82.36
CA ALA A 87 66.76 -14.99 -83.72
C ALA A 87 65.58 -14.39 -84.54
N PRO A 88 65.83 -13.65 -85.64
CA PRO A 88 66.36 -12.29 -85.64
C PRO A 88 65.29 -11.24 -85.99
N ALA A 89 65.56 -9.97 -85.66
CA ALA A 89 64.59 -8.89 -85.85
C ALA A 89 64.38 -8.50 -87.33
N ARG A 90 63.11 -8.39 -87.75
CA ARG A 90 62.71 -7.76 -89.01
C ARG A 90 62.48 -6.28 -88.74
N GLN A 91 63.33 -5.41 -89.30
CA GLN A 91 63.20 -3.96 -89.11
C GLN A 91 61.92 -3.43 -89.76
N VAL A 92 61.03 -2.92 -88.91
CA VAL A 92 59.95 -2.00 -89.29
C VAL A 92 60.30 -0.68 -88.61
N LEU A 93 60.15 0.45 -89.31
CA LEU A 93 60.43 1.77 -88.75
C LEU A 93 59.41 2.09 -87.63
N ARG A 94 59.73 1.67 -86.40
CA ARG A 94 59.03 2.08 -85.19
C ARG A 94 59.54 3.44 -84.76
N ILE A 95 58.62 4.32 -84.36
CA ILE A 95 58.98 5.55 -83.67
C ILE A 95 59.39 5.14 -82.26
N GLN A 96 60.63 5.47 -81.88
CA GLN A 96 61.14 5.23 -80.54
C GLN A 96 60.50 6.24 -79.58
N CYS A 97 59.28 5.93 -79.13
CA CYS A 97 58.61 6.75 -78.12
C CYS A 97 59.38 6.75 -76.80
N PRO A 98 59.35 7.87 -76.03
CA PRO A 98 59.92 7.90 -74.69
C PRO A 98 59.30 6.83 -73.78
N PRO A 99 60.00 6.39 -72.70
CA PRO A 99 59.40 5.54 -71.67
C PRO A 99 58.06 6.13 -71.18
N GLY A 100 57.05 5.27 -71.01
CA GLY A 100 55.68 5.68 -70.68
C GLY A 100 54.78 6.06 -71.87
N PHE A 101 55.28 5.96 -73.12
CA PHE A 101 54.48 6.28 -74.32
C PHE A 101 54.48 5.12 -75.34
N ALA A 102 53.32 4.87 -75.95
CA ALA A 102 53.11 3.92 -77.03
C ALA A 102 52.81 4.65 -78.36
N GLN A 103 53.26 4.06 -79.47
CA GLN A 103 53.00 4.58 -80.81
C GLN A 103 51.53 4.30 -81.21
N SER A 104 50.78 5.35 -81.57
CA SER A 104 49.45 5.23 -82.17
C SER A 104 49.52 4.95 -83.68
N ASP A 105 48.39 4.53 -84.25
CA ASP A 105 48.24 4.30 -85.71
C ASP A 105 48.51 5.56 -86.56
N GLU A 106 48.47 6.75 -85.93
CA GLU A 106 48.76 8.06 -86.53
C GLU A 106 50.23 8.48 -86.38
N PHE A 107 51.13 7.57 -86.02
CA PHE A 107 52.56 7.83 -85.78
C PHE A 107 52.85 8.84 -84.66
N GLN A 108 51.93 9.01 -83.70
CA GLN A 108 52.14 9.85 -82.52
C GLN A 108 52.45 9.01 -81.28
N CYS A 109 53.30 9.54 -80.39
CA CYS A 109 53.55 8.92 -79.09
C CYS A 109 52.42 9.32 -78.11
N ARG A 110 51.45 8.43 -77.94
CA ARG A 110 50.39 8.58 -76.96
C ARG A 110 50.84 8.02 -75.62
N ASP A 111 50.43 8.71 -74.56
CA ASP A 111 50.57 8.28 -73.18
C ASP A 111 50.04 6.85 -72.96
N ILE A 112 50.82 5.98 -72.30
CA ILE A 112 50.35 4.66 -71.90
C ILE A 112 49.54 4.83 -70.62
N ASP A 113 48.25 4.53 -70.66
CA ASP A 113 47.43 4.56 -69.45
C ASP A 113 47.59 3.23 -68.68
N GLU A 114 48.61 3.16 -67.81
CA GLU A 114 48.89 1.93 -67.06
C GLU A 114 47.77 1.55 -66.09
N CYS A 115 46.88 2.51 -65.75
CA CYS A 115 45.71 2.29 -64.90
C CYS A 115 44.60 1.51 -65.62
N THR A 116 44.31 1.84 -66.88
CA THR A 116 43.34 1.10 -67.70
C THR A 116 43.88 -0.24 -68.21
N LEU A 117 45.20 -0.33 -68.44
CA LEU A 117 45.87 -1.54 -68.91
C LEU A 117 46.23 -2.53 -67.79
N GLY A 118 46.09 -2.13 -66.52
CA GLY A 118 46.44 -2.98 -65.37
C GLY A 118 47.94 -3.27 -65.24
N THR A 119 48.79 -2.50 -65.91
CA THR A 119 50.26 -2.67 -65.93
C THR A 119 50.97 -1.89 -64.81
N HIS A 120 50.21 -1.16 -63.98
CA HIS A 120 50.73 -0.48 -62.80
C HIS A 120 51.16 -1.44 -61.69
N ASN A 121 52.13 -1.04 -60.86
CA ASN A 121 52.55 -1.79 -59.67
C ASN A 121 51.94 -1.28 -58.34
N CYS A 122 50.89 -0.45 -58.40
CA CYS A 122 50.20 0.04 -57.21
C CYS A 122 49.66 -1.10 -56.34
N GLY A 123 49.91 -1.03 -55.02
CA GLY A 123 49.41 -2.01 -54.05
C GLY A 123 47.88 -1.93 -53.84
N PRO A 124 47.26 -2.94 -53.19
CA PRO A 124 45.80 -3.12 -53.17
C PRO A 124 45.02 -1.93 -52.57
N GLU A 125 45.60 -1.19 -51.62
CA GLU A 125 44.98 -0.01 -50.97
C GLU A 125 45.31 1.33 -51.63
N HIS A 126 45.80 1.30 -52.87
CA HIS A 126 46.00 2.46 -53.71
C HIS A 126 44.92 2.58 -54.79
N ILE A 127 44.75 3.81 -55.27
CA ILE A 127 44.07 4.20 -56.50
C ILE A 127 45.18 4.58 -57.50
N CYS A 128 45.21 3.91 -58.65
CA CYS A 128 46.09 4.28 -59.75
C CYS A 128 45.58 5.59 -60.38
N VAL A 129 46.48 6.55 -60.59
CA VAL A 129 46.23 7.81 -61.28
C VAL A 129 47.23 7.93 -62.42
N ASN A 130 46.75 7.82 -63.66
CA ASN A 130 47.60 7.98 -64.83
C ASN A 130 48.11 9.42 -64.93
N THR A 131 49.37 9.61 -65.32
CA THR A 131 50.01 10.90 -65.52
C THR A 131 50.82 10.89 -66.82
N ARG A 132 51.12 12.06 -67.39
CA ARG A 132 51.76 12.10 -68.70
C ARG A 132 53.20 11.53 -68.64
N GLY A 133 53.39 10.31 -69.15
CA GLY A 133 54.63 9.55 -69.22
C GLY A 133 54.92 8.63 -68.04
N SER A 134 53.97 8.41 -67.13
CA SER A 134 54.10 7.51 -65.95
C SER A 134 52.78 7.42 -65.18
N PHE A 135 52.63 6.52 -64.21
CA PHE A 135 51.50 6.54 -63.27
C PHE A 135 51.91 6.96 -61.86
N SER A 136 50.92 7.34 -61.05
CA SER A 136 51.07 7.66 -59.64
C SER A 136 50.05 6.88 -58.79
N CYS A 137 50.53 6.25 -57.72
CA CYS A 137 49.68 5.52 -56.78
C CYS A 137 49.32 6.41 -55.59
N ARG A 138 48.03 6.76 -55.44
CA ARG A 138 47.51 7.53 -54.29
C ARG A 138 46.74 6.61 -53.36
N CYS A 139 46.82 6.78 -52.04
CA CYS A 139 46.01 5.98 -51.12
C CYS A 139 44.50 6.14 -51.37
N LYS A 140 43.74 5.06 -51.15
CA LYS A 140 42.27 5.12 -51.03
C LYS A 140 41.86 6.05 -49.88
N LYS A 141 40.62 6.54 -49.91
CA LYS A 141 40.03 7.25 -48.76
C LYS A 141 40.02 6.30 -47.54
N GLY A 142 40.32 6.83 -46.35
CA GLY A 142 40.51 6.03 -45.13
C GLY A 142 41.95 5.52 -44.93
N TYR A 143 42.88 5.78 -45.86
CA TYR A 143 44.28 5.35 -45.75
C TYR A 143 45.27 6.51 -45.83
N GLN A 144 46.33 6.46 -45.03
CA GLN A 144 47.45 7.40 -45.02
C GLN A 144 48.72 6.79 -45.61
N LYS A 145 49.52 7.61 -46.29
CA LYS A 145 50.77 7.18 -46.92
C LYS A 145 51.87 7.00 -45.88
N SER A 146 52.45 5.81 -45.79
CA SER A 146 53.63 5.49 -45.01
C SER A 146 54.67 4.81 -45.91
N GLY A 147 55.68 5.56 -46.34
CA GLY A 147 56.61 5.12 -47.38
C GLY A 147 55.90 4.82 -48.70
N ASN A 148 56.06 3.60 -49.20
CA ASN A 148 55.37 3.08 -50.41
C ASN A 148 54.08 2.29 -50.09
N HIS A 149 53.64 2.30 -48.84
CA HIS A 149 52.42 1.61 -48.40
C HIS A 149 51.34 2.61 -47.99
N CYS A 150 50.09 2.19 -48.12
CA CYS A 150 48.94 2.87 -47.56
C CYS A 150 48.52 2.11 -46.31
N LEU A 151 48.66 2.75 -45.16
CA LEU A 151 48.22 2.21 -43.88
C LEU A 151 46.85 2.78 -43.55
N ASP A 152 46.01 1.93 -42.98
CA ASP A 152 44.68 2.28 -42.53
C ASP A 152 44.74 3.42 -41.49
N ILE A 153 43.87 4.43 -41.63
CA ILE A 153 43.74 5.52 -40.66
C ILE A 153 42.79 5.02 -39.59
N ASN A 154 43.32 4.59 -38.45
CA ASN A 154 42.47 4.19 -37.34
C ASN A 154 41.75 5.41 -36.72
N GLU A 155 40.53 5.70 -37.18
CA GLU A 155 39.78 6.87 -36.71
C GLU A 155 39.33 6.74 -35.25
N CYS A 156 39.29 5.53 -34.70
CA CYS A 156 39.00 5.30 -33.28
C CYS A 156 40.12 5.80 -32.34
N ASN A 157 41.33 6.05 -32.85
CA ASN A 157 42.40 6.69 -32.09
C ASN A 157 42.24 8.22 -31.99
N ILE A 158 41.26 8.81 -32.68
CA ILE A 158 40.99 10.25 -32.67
C ILE A 158 39.84 10.54 -31.68
N PRO A 159 40.09 11.27 -30.57
CA PRO A 159 39.01 11.67 -29.67
C PRO A 159 37.92 12.44 -30.40
N SER A 160 36.66 12.21 -30.01
CA SER A 160 35.45 12.82 -30.61
C SER A 160 35.04 12.30 -32.01
N TYR A 161 35.63 11.23 -32.55
CA TYR A 161 35.18 10.67 -33.83
C TYR A 161 33.83 9.91 -33.73
N CYS A 162 33.63 9.19 -32.63
CA CYS A 162 32.37 8.58 -32.20
C CYS A 162 31.98 9.13 -30.81
N HIS A 163 30.67 9.17 -30.51
CA HIS A 163 30.19 9.60 -29.18
C HIS A 163 30.42 8.53 -28.10
N HIS A 164 30.23 7.25 -28.43
CA HIS A 164 30.39 6.11 -27.53
C HIS A 164 31.49 5.17 -28.06
N GLY A 165 31.17 3.91 -28.39
CA GLY A 165 32.13 2.94 -28.92
C GLY A 165 32.54 3.21 -30.37
N CYS A 166 33.73 2.75 -30.75
CA CYS A 166 34.25 2.81 -32.10
C CYS A 166 34.92 1.49 -32.48
N VAL A 167 34.60 0.96 -33.66
CA VAL A 167 35.23 -0.23 -34.25
C VAL A 167 35.90 0.19 -35.55
N ASN A 168 37.21 0.01 -35.62
CA ASN A 168 38.01 0.32 -36.80
C ASN A 168 37.90 -0.78 -37.85
N ILE A 169 37.78 -0.41 -39.13
CA ILE A 169 37.57 -1.34 -40.26
C ILE A 169 38.51 -0.89 -41.40
N PRO A 170 39.20 -1.76 -42.15
CA PRO A 170 40.09 -1.32 -43.23
C PRO A 170 39.40 -0.35 -44.22
N GLY A 171 39.81 0.93 -44.20
CA GLY A 171 39.28 2.03 -45.00
C GLY A 171 38.08 2.79 -44.42
N SER A 172 37.64 2.49 -43.20
CA SER A 172 36.47 3.12 -42.56
C SER A 172 36.39 2.82 -41.04
N TYR A 173 35.32 3.26 -40.39
CA TYR A 173 35.02 2.91 -39.00
C TYR A 173 33.52 2.72 -38.84
N ASN A 174 33.10 2.10 -37.74
CA ASN A 174 31.72 2.03 -37.33
C ASN A 174 31.57 2.48 -35.87
N CYS A 175 30.71 3.46 -35.61
CA CYS A 175 30.40 3.90 -34.26
C CYS A 175 29.30 3.01 -33.65
N GLN A 176 29.47 2.62 -32.39
CA GLN A 176 28.53 1.81 -31.64
C GLN A 176 27.98 2.60 -30.46
N CYS A 177 26.70 2.43 -30.16
CA CYS A 177 26.04 3.08 -29.03
C CYS A 177 25.88 2.10 -27.86
N ASN A 178 26.05 2.61 -26.64
CA ASN A 178 25.72 1.89 -25.41
C ASN A 178 24.23 1.54 -25.37
N ALA A 179 23.84 0.57 -24.53
CA ALA A 179 22.43 0.27 -24.26
C ALA A 179 21.67 1.53 -23.80
N GLY A 180 20.40 1.65 -24.20
CA GLY A 180 19.59 2.87 -24.02
C GLY A 180 19.83 3.95 -25.09
N PHE A 181 20.74 3.74 -26.05
CA PHE A 181 21.03 4.72 -27.10
C PHE A 181 21.02 4.12 -28.50
N GLN A 182 20.56 4.91 -29.48
CA GLN A 182 20.59 4.57 -30.89
C GLN A 182 21.48 5.51 -31.70
N LEU A 183 22.06 5.00 -32.78
CA LEU A 183 22.91 5.79 -33.68
C LEU A 183 22.06 6.83 -34.43
N SER A 184 22.56 8.06 -34.50
CA SER A 184 21.95 9.17 -35.25
C SER A 184 22.27 9.08 -36.74
N SER A 185 21.56 9.87 -37.56
CA SER A 185 21.70 9.91 -39.03
C SER A 185 23.09 10.32 -39.54
N ASN A 186 23.96 10.85 -38.67
CA ASN A 186 25.35 11.17 -38.99
C ASN A 186 26.33 9.99 -38.79
N ASN A 187 25.84 8.81 -38.35
CA ASN A 187 26.63 7.62 -38.03
C ASN A 187 27.80 7.85 -37.04
N ARG A 188 27.69 8.87 -36.17
CA ARG A 188 28.73 9.25 -35.20
C ARG A 188 28.20 9.54 -33.80
N THR A 189 27.07 10.24 -33.71
CA THR A 189 26.47 10.58 -32.41
C THR A 189 25.41 9.58 -32.01
N CYS A 190 25.44 9.18 -30.76
CA CYS A 190 24.40 8.38 -30.14
C CYS A 190 23.36 9.31 -29.52
N ARG A 191 22.09 9.12 -29.87
CA ARG A 191 20.94 9.77 -29.23
C ARG A 191 20.27 8.79 -28.29
N ASP A 192 19.72 9.33 -27.22
CA ASP A 192 18.89 8.62 -26.27
C ASP A 192 17.70 7.92 -26.96
N ILE A 193 17.34 6.73 -26.51
CA ILE A 193 16.10 6.04 -26.93
C ILE A 193 15.04 6.40 -25.92
N ASN A 194 13.96 7.08 -26.35
CA ASN A 194 12.83 7.31 -25.46
C ASN A 194 11.96 6.05 -25.36
N GLU A 195 12.18 5.22 -24.33
CA GLU A 195 11.40 3.97 -24.17
C GLU A 195 9.90 4.23 -23.92
N CYS A 196 9.57 5.38 -23.32
CA CYS A 196 8.18 5.78 -23.09
C CYS A 196 7.42 6.09 -24.40
N GLU A 197 8.12 6.57 -25.44
CA GLU A 197 7.53 6.81 -26.78
C GLU A 197 7.56 5.58 -27.69
N THR A 198 8.44 4.60 -27.43
CA THR A 198 8.62 3.42 -28.30
C THR A 198 7.86 2.17 -27.86
N GLY A 199 7.13 2.24 -26.74
CA GLY A 199 6.26 1.17 -26.27
C GLY A 199 5.73 1.32 -24.84
N SER A 200 6.26 2.25 -24.05
CA SER A 200 5.95 2.43 -22.62
C SER A 200 6.07 1.13 -21.80
N PRO A 201 7.30 0.74 -21.42
CA PRO A 201 7.56 -0.51 -20.71
C PRO A 201 7.05 -0.56 -19.25
N CYS A 202 6.41 0.50 -18.76
CA CYS A 202 5.84 0.60 -17.41
C CYS A 202 4.33 0.32 -17.43
N ASP A 203 3.80 -0.33 -16.39
CA ASP A 203 2.35 -0.53 -16.23
C ASP A 203 1.56 0.79 -16.12
N HIS A 204 2.10 1.75 -15.37
CA HIS A 204 1.49 3.05 -15.10
C HIS A 204 2.28 4.19 -15.75
N GLN A 205 3.01 5.00 -14.98
CA GLN A 205 3.68 6.20 -15.49
C GLN A 205 5.12 5.89 -15.90
N CYS A 206 5.48 6.21 -17.15
CA CYS A 206 6.84 6.10 -17.68
C CYS A 206 7.50 7.47 -17.74
N PHE A 207 8.72 7.60 -17.21
CA PHE A 207 9.54 8.79 -17.32
C PHE A 207 10.88 8.44 -17.97
N ASN A 208 11.17 9.07 -19.11
CA ASN A 208 12.42 8.87 -19.83
C ASN A 208 13.58 9.58 -19.12
N ILE A 209 14.72 8.92 -18.99
CA ILE A 209 15.98 9.49 -18.49
C ILE A 209 17.12 9.19 -19.49
N ILE A 210 18.29 9.78 -19.30
CA ILE A 210 19.39 9.56 -20.24
C ILE A 210 19.95 8.15 -20.08
N GLY A 211 19.74 7.30 -21.11
CA GLY A 211 20.20 5.93 -21.23
C GLY A 211 19.30 4.85 -20.60
N SER A 212 18.09 5.20 -20.17
CA SER A 212 17.09 4.31 -19.55
C SER A 212 15.77 5.05 -19.33
N PHE A 213 14.75 4.36 -18.86
CA PHE A 213 13.55 4.94 -18.26
C PHE A 213 13.48 4.64 -16.76
N ILE A 214 12.53 5.29 -16.06
CA ILE A 214 12.06 4.93 -14.73
C ILE A 214 10.52 4.87 -14.72
N CYS A 215 9.97 3.92 -13.96
CA CYS A 215 8.52 3.78 -13.78
C CYS A 215 8.08 4.36 -12.43
N HIS A 216 6.88 4.96 -12.42
CA HIS A 216 6.19 5.37 -11.21
C HIS A 216 4.77 4.80 -11.20
N CYS A 217 4.30 4.39 -10.03
CA CYS A 217 2.97 3.83 -9.86
C CYS A 217 2.00 4.91 -9.38
N ASP A 218 0.77 4.86 -9.88
CA ASP A 218 -0.32 5.69 -9.38
C ASP A 218 -0.62 5.44 -7.89
N GLN A 219 -1.34 6.38 -7.27
CA GLN A 219 -1.71 6.28 -5.85
C GLN A 219 -2.46 4.97 -5.55
N GLY A 220 -2.10 4.30 -4.46
CA GLY A 220 -2.64 2.99 -4.07
C GLY A 220 -1.86 1.79 -4.64
N TYR A 221 -0.81 2.03 -5.43
CA TYR A 221 0.05 0.98 -5.98
C TYR A 221 1.52 1.16 -5.54
N GLU A 222 2.24 0.05 -5.43
CA GLU A 222 3.68 0.03 -5.19
C GLU A 222 4.44 -0.62 -6.35
N LEU A 223 5.68 -0.18 -6.57
CA LEU A 223 6.51 -0.68 -7.67
C LEU A 223 7.12 -2.04 -7.30
N SER A 224 6.93 -3.03 -8.19
CA SER A 224 7.46 -4.39 -8.06
C SER A 224 9.00 -4.44 -8.13
N THR A 225 9.57 -5.59 -7.77
CA THR A 225 11.02 -5.83 -7.78
C THR A 225 11.65 -5.79 -9.19
N ASP A 226 10.84 -5.98 -10.23
CA ASP A 226 11.21 -5.82 -11.64
C ASP A 226 11.35 -4.34 -12.07
N LYS A 227 10.89 -3.39 -11.24
CA LYS A 227 10.86 -1.94 -11.47
C LYS A 227 9.97 -1.47 -12.62
N VAL A 228 9.06 -2.31 -13.12
CA VAL A 228 8.15 -2.00 -14.24
C VAL A 228 6.69 -2.27 -13.91
N THR A 229 6.43 -3.32 -13.12
CA THR A 229 5.09 -3.76 -12.74
C THR A 229 4.61 -2.97 -11.53
N CYS A 230 3.37 -2.48 -11.57
CA CYS A 230 2.73 -1.79 -10.44
C CYS A 230 1.72 -2.72 -9.77
N ARG A 231 2.00 -3.14 -8.54
CA ARG A 231 1.10 -4.01 -7.76
C ARG A 231 0.24 -3.18 -6.83
N ASP A 232 -1.01 -3.57 -6.72
CA ASP A 232 -1.99 -2.99 -5.81
C ASP A 232 -1.55 -3.17 -4.35
N ILE A 233 -1.69 -2.13 -3.52
CA ILE A 233 -1.36 -2.17 -2.10
C ILE A 233 -2.59 -2.66 -1.35
N ASP A 234 -2.58 -3.90 -0.85
CA ASP A 234 -3.66 -4.43 0.00
C ASP A 234 -3.71 -3.71 1.35
N GLU A 235 -4.42 -2.59 1.42
CA GLU A 235 -4.49 -1.74 2.61
C GLU A 235 -5.23 -2.44 3.77
N CYS A 236 -6.07 -3.44 3.44
CA CYS A 236 -6.76 -4.28 4.42
C CYS A 236 -5.79 -5.27 5.11
N ALA A 237 -4.74 -5.74 4.42
CA ALA A 237 -3.72 -6.61 4.99
C ALA A 237 -2.79 -5.89 6.00
N TYR A 238 -2.65 -4.57 5.94
CA TYR A 238 -1.75 -3.81 6.83
C TYR A 238 -2.27 -3.61 8.25
N SER A 239 -3.59 -3.50 8.46
CA SER A 239 -4.15 -3.25 9.79
C SER A 239 -5.63 -3.61 9.90
N SER A 240 -5.97 -4.43 10.89
CA SER A 240 -7.36 -4.75 11.27
C SER A 240 -8.16 -3.55 11.80
N TYR A 241 -7.53 -2.39 11.99
CA TYR A 241 -8.17 -1.17 12.49
C TYR A 241 -8.44 -0.12 11.38
N MET A 242 -8.28 -0.46 10.10
CA MET A 242 -8.57 0.46 8.98
C MET A 242 -10.06 0.82 8.86
N CYS A 243 -10.95 -0.13 9.13
CA CYS A 243 -12.40 0.00 9.10
C CYS A 243 -12.99 -0.45 10.44
N GLN A 244 -14.13 0.12 10.85
CA GLN A 244 -14.79 -0.29 12.11
C GLN A 244 -15.42 -1.69 12.04
N TYR A 245 -15.80 -2.16 10.85
CA TYR A 245 -16.35 -3.50 10.64
C TYR A 245 -15.55 -4.34 9.65
N GLN A 246 -15.71 -4.11 8.35
CA GLN A 246 -15.07 -4.90 7.30
C GLN A 246 -14.41 -4.00 6.27
N CYS A 247 -13.17 -4.34 5.93
CA CYS A 247 -12.37 -3.73 4.87
C CYS A 247 -12.49 -4.60 3.60
N VAL A 248 -12.61 -3.94 2.45
CA VAL A 248 -12.58 -4.57 1.12
C VAL A 248 -11.49 -3.86 0.32
N ASN A 249 -10.52 -4.64 -0.16
CA ASN A 249 -9.45 -4.12 -1.01
C ASN A 249 -9.96 -3.98 -2.45
N GLU A 250 -9.71 -2.84 -3.08
CA GLU A 250 -10.10 -2.52 -4.46
C GLU A 250 -8.87 -1.97 -5.22
N PRO A 251 -8.81 -2.02 -6.56
CA PRO A 251 -7.63 -1.56 -7.29
C PRO A 251 -7.32 -0.07 -7.05
N GLY A 252 -6.22 0.23 -6.36
CA GLY A 252 -5.72 1.55 -6.02
C GLY A 252 -6.38 2.21 -4.80
N ARG A 253 -7.19 1.47 -4.02
CA ARG A 253 -7.94 1.98 -2.87
C ARG A 253 -8.70 0.88 -2.13
N PHE A 254 -8.93 1.05 -0.84
CA PHE A 254 -9.90 0.24 -0.10
C PHE A 254 -11.27 0.93 0.07
N SER A 255 -12.30 0.12 0.30
CA SER A 255 -13.59 0.55 0.82
C SER A 255 -13.91 -0.13 2.15
N CYS A 256 -14.55 0.61 3.06
CA CYS A 256 -15.11 0.06 4.29
C CYS A 256 -16.60 -0.20 4.09
N ILE A 257 -17.07 -1.38 4.47
CA ILE A 257 -18.49 -1.72 4.50
C ILE A 257 -18.98 -1.85 5.94
N CYS A 258 -20.23 -1.45 6.16
CA CYS A 258 -20.93 -1.58 7.42
C CYS A 258 -21.94 -2.73 7.36
N PRO A 259 -22.27 -3.35 8.51
CA PRO A 259 -23.27 -4.41 8.53
C PRO A 259 -24.69 -3.84 8.37
N GLU A 260 -25.67 -4.73 8.27
CA GLU A 260 -27.10 -4.37 8.30
C GLU A 260 -27.45 -3.58 9.57
N GLY A 261 -28.33 -2.58 9.43
CA GLY A 261 -28.66 -1.62 10.49
C GLY A 261 -27.64 -0.47 10.68
N TYR A 262 -26.56 -0.42 9.91
CA TYR A 262 -25.53 0.62 10.01
C TYR A 262 -25.21 1.28 8.65
N GLN A 263 -24.91 2.58 8.69
CA GLN A 263 -24.46 3.37 7.55
C GLN A 263 -23.01 3.85 7.73
N LEU A 264 -22.27 3.95 6.62
CA LEU A 264 -20.89 4.40 6.62
C LEU A 264 -20.79 5.92 6.77
N VAL A 265 -20.07 6.38 7.78
CA VAL A 265 -19.83 7.80 8.08
C VAL A 265 -18.32 8.06 8.16
N GLY A 266 -17.87 9.16 7.56
CA GLY A 266 -16.44 9.53 7.55
C GLY A 266 -15.52 8.46 6.93
N SER A 267 -16.02 7.76 5.89
CA SER A 267 -15.38 6.68 5.13
C SER A 267 -14.90 5.43 5.87
N ARG A 268 -14.88 5.39 7.21
CA ARG A 268 -14.35 4.25 8.00
C ARG A 268 -15.21 3.81 9.18
N MET A 269 -16.14 4.66 9.64
CA MET A 269 -16.96 4.41 10.83
C MET A 269 -18.37 3.96 10.44
N CYS A 270 -18.93 3.07 11.23
CA CYS A 270 -20.29 2.59 11.08
C CYS A 270 -21.16 3.26 12.14
N GLN A 271 -22.10 4.10 11.68
CA GLN A 271 -23.11 4.70 12.53
C GLN A 271 -24.41 3.91 12.41
N ASP A 272 -25.00 3.60 13.56
CA ASP A 272 -26.34 3.05 13.71
C ASP A 272 -27.38 3.86 12.90
N ILE A 273 -28.20 3.18 12.10
CA ILE A 273 -29.32 3.81 11.38
C ILE A 273 -30.49 3.88 12.36
N ASN A 274 -30.97 5.09 12.65
CA ASN A 274 -32.16 5.23 13.49
C ASN A 274 -33.42 5.00 12.65
N GLU A 275 -33.92 3.75 12.57
CA GLU A 275 -35.08 3.47 11.72
C GLU A 275 -36.35 4.21 12.21
N CYS A 276 -36.43 4.47 13.52
CA CYS A 276 -37.53 5.25 14.11
C CYS A 276 -37.56 6.73 13.67
N GLU A 277 -36.50 7.25 13.06
CA GLU A 277 -36.45 8.61 12.49
C GLU A 277 -36.60 8.63 10.96
N THR A 278 -36.39 7.50 10.27
CA THR A 278 -36.38 7.43 8.80
C THR A 278 -37.72 7.02 8.17
N GLY A 279 -38.71 6.56 8.96
CA GLY A 279 -40.07 6.36 8.45
C GLY A 279 -41.08 5.75 9.44
N SER A 280 -42.29 5.46 8.95
CA SER A 280 -43.31 4.72 9.70
C SER A 280 -43.03 3.21 9.66
N VAL A 281 -42.09 2.75 10.47
CA VAL A 281 -41.63 1.34 10.51
C VAL A 281 -42.45 0.43 11.44
N CYS A 282 -43.33 1.01 12.26
CA CYS A 282 -44.19 0.30 13.22
C CYS A 282 -45.66 0.67 13.00
N GLU A 283 -46.58 -0.17 13.50
CA GLU A 283 -48.03 0.08 13.39
C GLU A 283 -48.49 1.24 14.31
N GLU A 284 -49.68 1.82 14.05
CA GLU A 284 -50.18 2.95 14.84
C GLU A 284 -50.38 2.62 16.33
N GLN A 285 -50.67 1.37 16.67
CA GLN A 285 -50.78 0.87 18.05
C GLN A 285 -49.43 0.62 18.74
N GLU A 286 -48.31 0.83 18.05
CA GLU A 286 -46.98 0.51 18.55
C GLU A 286 -46.12 1.76 18.80
N ARG A 287 -45.03 1.56 19.54
CA ARG A 287 -43.98 2.54 19.78
C ARG A 287 -42.68 1.96 19.25
N CYS A 288 -42.11 2.61 18.23
CA CYS A 288 -40.77 2.31 17.74
C CYS A 288 -39.73 2.53 18.85
N TRP A 289 -38.71 1.68 18.86
CA TRP A 289 -37.55 1.83 19.72
C TRP A 289 -36.29 1.35 19.00
N ASN A 290 -35.38 2.29 18.76
CA ASN A 290 -34.10 2.06 18.12
C ASN A 290 -33.10 1.43 19.10
N TYR A 291 -32.29 0.50 18.63
CA TYR A 291 -31.16 -0.10 19.33
C TYR A 291 -29.97 -0.29 18.37
N PHE A 292 -28.81 -0.70 18.90
CA PHE A 292 -27.61 -0.85 18.07
C PHE A 292 -27.80 -1.98 17.04
N GLY A 293 -27.87 -1.64 15.75
CA GLY A 293 -28.10 -2.57 14.65
C GLY A 293 -29.56 -2.93 14.39
N GLY A 294 -30.50 -2.05 14.75
CA GLY A 294 -31.89 -2.16 14.30
C GLY A 294 -32.93 -1.60 15.26
N PHE A 295 -34.19 -1.84 14.95
CA PHE A 295 -35.34 -1.35 15.73
C PHE A 295 -36.23 -2.50 16.22
N ARG A 296 -36.96 -2.23 17.31
CA ARG A 296 -38.10 -3.03 17.76
C ARG A 296 -39.34 -2.16 17.87
N CYS A 297 -40.45 -2.65 17.34
CA CYS A 297 -41.77 -2.15 17.65
C CYS A 297 -42.25 -2.82 18.94
N TYR A 298 -42.64 -2.02 19.94
CA TYR A 298 -43.28 -2.51 21.15
C TYR A 298 -44.72 -2.02 21.18
N PRO A 299 -45.71 -2.85 21.56
CA PRO A 299 -47.07 -2.39 21.78
C PRO A 299 -47.10 -1.16 22.72
N LYS A 300 -47.91 -0.14 22.41
CA LYS A 300 -48.15 0.98 23.33
C LYS A 300 -48.80 0.42 24.59
N ILE A 301 -48.01 0.29 25.65
CA ILE A 301 -48.32 -0.50 26.86
C ILE A 301 -49.73 -0.19 27.36
N PRO A 302 -50.71 -1.10 27.17
CA PRO A 302 -51.96 -1.05 27.90
C PRO A 302 -51.67 -1.67 29.26
N CYS A 303 -51.86 -0.91 30.33
CA CYS A 303 -51.75 -1.46 31.67
C CYS A 303 -52.79 -2.58 31.83
N GLN A 304 -52.35 -3.79 32.14
CA GLN A 304 -53.25 -4.91 32.41
C GLN A 304 -54.14 -4.59 33.60
N GLU A 305 -55.44 -4.90 33.55
CA GLU A 305 -56.30 -4.78 34.72
C GLU A 305 -55.69 -5.58 35.89
N PRO A 306 -55.64 -5.03 37.13
CA PRO A 306 -56.33 -3.83 37.63
C PRO A 306 -55.56 -2.50 37.53
N TYR A 307 -54.45 -2.43 36.79
CA TYR A 307 -53.59 -1.24 36.73
C TYR A 307 -54.12 -0.13 35.82
N VAL A 308 -53.90 1.12 36.23
CA VAL A 308 -54.23 2.31 35.42
C VAL A 308 -52.95 2.97 34.90
N GLN A 309 -52.95 3.35 33.62
CA GLN A 309 -51.84 4.08 33.01
C GLN A 309 -51.78 5.52 33.52
N THR A 310 -50.61 5.93 34.01
CA THR A 310 -50.36 7.28 34.55
C THR A 310 -49.31 8.06 33.78
N SER A 311 -48.50 7.37 32.99
CA SER A 311 -47.70 7.93 31.90
C SER A 311 -47.42 6.84 30.87
N ALA A 312 -46.86 7.20 29.71
CA ALA A 312 -46.58 6.26 28.61
C ALA A 312 -45.84 4.97 29.04
N ASN A 313 -45.03 5.06 30.10
CA ASN A 313 -44.20 3.97 30.61
C ASN A 313 -44.52 3.58 32.07
N ARG A 314 -45.66 4.00 32.64
CA ARG A 314 -45.98 3.76 34.06
C ARG A 314 -47.44 3.40 34.33
N CYS A 315 -47.60 2.23 34.95
CA CYS A 315 -48.86 1.69 35.44
C CYS A 315 -48.90 1.77 36.97
N ILE A 316 -50.03 2.16 37.56
CA ILE A 316 -50.21 2.24 39.02
C ILE A 316 -51.44 1.44 39.45
N CYS A 317 -51.31 0.67 40.53
CA CYS A 317 -52.39 0.02 41.24
C CYS A 317 -52.79 0.91 42.43
N SER A 318 -54.01 1.44 42.43
CA SER A 318 -54.50 2.29 43.52
C SER A 318 -54.95 1.44 44.71
N SER A 319 -54.64 1.88 45.93
CA SER A 319 -55.08 1.22 47.17
C SER A 319 -56.60 1.20 47.36
N GLY A 320 -57.35 1.98 46.59
CA GLY A 320 -58.82 1.95 46.55
C GLY A 320 -59.42 0.77 45.77
N ASN A 321 -58.62 0.01 45.01
CA ASN A 321 -59.09 -1.16 44.27
C ASN A 321 -58.75 -2.46 45.06
N PRO A 322 -59.73 -3.29 45.45
CA PRO A 322 -59.47 -4.55 46.15
C PRO A 322 -58.53 -5.50 45.42
N ALA A 323 -58.54 -5.51 44.08
CA ALA A 323 -57.66 -6.35 43.27
C ALA A 323 -56.17 -5.94 43.36
N CYS A 324 -55.88 -4.72 43.83
CA CYS A 324 -54.52 -4.22 44.03
C CYS A 324 -53.89 -4.62 45.37
N ARG A 325 -54.62 -5.30 46.27
CA ARG A 325 -54.18 -5.55 47.65
C ARG A 325 -52.85 -6.29 47.75
N ASP A 326 -52.69 -7.33 46.94
CA ASP A 326 -51.54 -8.23 46.95
C ASP A 326 -50.65 -8.05 45.71
N GLN A 327 -50.82 -6.92 45.00
CA GLN A 327 -50.14 -6.58 43.75
C GLN A 327 -49.14 -5.43 43.95
N PRO A 328 -48.04 -5.34 43.17
CA PRO A 328 -47.14 -4.19 43.23
C PRO A 328 -47.87 -2.86 43.01
N TYR A 329 -47.52 -1.84 43.78
CA TYR A 329 -48.14 -0.52 43.68
C TYR A 329 -47.92 0.16 42.32
N SER A 330 -46.77 -0.06 41.67
CA SER A 330 -46.57 0.40 40.29
C SER A 330 -45.60 -0.46 39.50
N TYR A 331 -45.88 -0.57 38.20
CA TYR A 331 -44.94 -1.06 37.18
C TYR A 331 -44.41 0.13 36.38
N VAL A 332 -43.09 0.19 36.20
CA VAL A 332 -42.39 1.12 35.31
C VAL A 332 -41.70 0.31 34.24
N TYR A 333 -41.88 0.68 32.98
CA TYR A 333 -41.27 0.00 31.84
C TYR A 333 -40.16 0.86 31.24
N LYS A 334 -38.99 0.28 30.99
CA LYS A 334 -37.87 0.96 30.33
C LYS A 334 -37.19 0.02 29.36
N ASN A 335 -36.70 0.60 28.27
CA ASN A 335 -35.89 -0.08 27.27
C ASN A 335 -34.50 0.57 27.27
N MET A 336 -33.44 -0.23 27.14
CA MET A 336 -32.08 0.25 26.92
C MET A 336 -31.31 -0.70 25.99
N ASN A 337 -30.32 -0.16 25.28
CA ASN A 337 -29.42 -0.94 24.43
C ASN A 337 -28.03 -1.07 25.08
N VAL A 338 -27.38 -2.20 24.86
CA VAL A 338 -26.01 -2.52 25.29
C VAL A 338 -25.27 -3.07 24.07
N ARG A 339 -23.97 -2.77 23.96
CA ARG A 339 -23.14 -3.30 22.86
C ARG A 339 -22.54 -4.65 23.22
N SER A 340 -22.31 -5.52 22.24
CA SER A 340 -21.67 -6.83 22.47
C SER A 340 -20.21 -6.75 22.94
N ASP A 341 -19.51 -5.64 22.70
CA ASP A 341 -18.15 -5.37 23.17
C ASP A 341 -18.08 -4.69 24.55
N SER A 342 -19.22 -4.55 25.25
CA SER A 342 -19.29 -3.79 26.50
C SER A 342 -18.32 -4.35 27.55
N SER A 343 -17.36 -3.52 27.97
CA SER A 343 -16.37 -3.82 29.01
C SER A 343 -17.03 -4.30 30.31
N VAL A 344 -16.51 -5.38 30.91
CA VAL A 344 -17.04 -5.97 32.14
C VAL A 344 -15.97 -5.94 33.25
N PRO A 345 -16.29 -5.51 34.49
CA PRO A 345 -17.59 -5.01 34.93
C PRO A 345 -17.89 -3.58 34.44
N SER A 346 -19.16 -3.26 34.23
CA SER A 346 -19.61 -1.88 33.93
C SER A 346 -20.96 -1.55 34.56
N ASP A 347 -21.10 -0.35 35.13
CA ASP A 347 -22.40 0.19 35.53
C ASP A 347 -23.20 0.57 34.26
N ILE A 348 -24.32 -0.10 33.99
CA ILE A 348 -25.09 0.07 32.75
C ILE A 348 -26.38 0.89 32.94
N PHE A 349 -27.01 0.85 34.12
CA PHE A 349 -28.28 1.54 34.36
C PHE A 349 -28.37 2.10 35.79
N GLN A 350 -28.78 3.37 35.93
CA GLN A 350 -28.97 4.01 37.23
C GLN A 350 -30.44 4.13 37.61
N ILE A 351 -30.75 3.61 38.79
CA ILE A 351 -32.03 3.76 39.49
C ILE A 351 -31.92 4.94 40.46
N GLN A 352 -32.84 5.90 40.35
CA GLN A 352 -33.05 6.94 41.35
C GLN A 352 -34.53 6.98 41.76
N ALA A 353 -34.81 6.54 42.97
CA ALA A 353 -36.10 6.76 43.61
C ALA A 353 -36.26 8.23 44.02
N THR A 354 -37.45 8.78 43.80
CA THR A 354 -37.89 10.01 44.47
C THR A 354 -38.80 9.61 45.62
N SER A 355 -38.38 9.85 46.86
CA SER A 355 -39.29 9.67 47.99
C SER A 355 -40.27 10.83 48.07
N ILE A 356 -41.52 10.50 48.35
CA ILE A 356 -42.60 11.46 48.61
C ILE A 356 -42.68 11.76 50.12
N TYR A 357 -42.08 10.92 50.96
CA TYR A 357 -42.17 10.99 52.42
C TYR A 357 -40.77 11.13 53.06
N PRO A 358 -40.58 12.05 54.02
CA PRO A 358 -39.37 12.04 54.82
C PRO A 358 -39.26 10.73 55.62
N ASN A 359 -38.03 10.27 55.85
CA ASN A 359 -37.70 9.07 56.64
C ASN A 359 -38.27 7.73 56.08
N THR A 360 -38.21 7.56 54.75
CA THR A 360 -38.37 6.26 54.09
C THR A 360 -37.04 5.63 53.72
N PHE A 361 -36.97 4.31 53.83
CA PHE A 361 -35.88 3.48 53.32
C PHE A 361 -36.37 2.73 52.08
N ASN A 362 -35.54 2.68 51.04
CA ASN A 362 -35.79 1.84 49.87
C ASN A 362 -34.75 0.73 49.85
N THR A 363 -35.19 -0.49 49.56
CA THR A 363 -34.33 -1.65 49.28
C THR A 363 -34.58 -2.08 47.85
N PHE A 364 -33.53 -2.39 47.11
CA PHE A 364 -33.60 -2.76 45.69
C PHE A 364 -33.13 -4.21 45.48
N GLN A 365 -33.87 -5.00 44.70
CA GLN A 365 -33.51 -6.38 44.35
C GLN A 365 -33.88 -6.70 42.89
N ILE A 366 -33.14 -7.61 42.25
CA ILE A 366 -33.55 -8.24 40.99
C ILE A 366 -34.45 -9.43 41.35
N THR A 367 -35.60 -9.58 40.68
CA THR A 367 -36.56 -10.67 40.94
C THR A 367 -36.73 -11.66 39.79
N SER A 368 -36.41 -11.28 38.54
CA SER A 368 -36.37 -12.18 37.38
C SER A 368 -35.48 -11.61 36.26
N GLY A 369 -35.13 -12.44 35.27
CA GLY A 369 -34.37 -12.03 34.08
C GLY A 369 -32.85 -11.94 34.31
N ASN A 370 -32.34 -12.67 35.31
CA ASN A 370 -30.92 -12.73 35.67
C ASN A 370 -30.51 -14.16 36.06
N GLU A 371 -31.13 -15.16 35.43
CA GLU A 371 -30.95 -16.58 35.72
C GLU A 371 -29.52 -17.04 35.40
N GLY A 372 -28.86 -16.41 34.41
CA GLY A 372 -27.46 -16.63 34.08
C GLY A 372 -26.48 -15.83 34.96
N GLY A 373 -26.95 -14.87 35.78
CA GLY A 373 -26.10 -14.05 36.64
C GLY A 373 -25.22 -13.05 35.88
N GLU A 374 -25.70 -12.53 34.76
CA GLU A 374 -25.05 -11.48 33.97
C GLU A 374 -25.09 -10.11 34.65
N PHE A 375 -26.09 -9.87 35.50
CA PHE A 375 -26.35 -8.58 36.13
C PHE A 375 -26.16 -8.64 37.66
N TYR A 376 -25.65 -7.54 38.22
CA TYR A 376 -25.52 -7.34 39.66
C TYR A 376 -26.12 -5.98 40.04
N LEU A 377 -27.05 -5.98 41.00
CA LEU A 377 -27.69 -4.75 41.48
C LEU A 377 -27.04 -4.27 42.77
N ARG A 378 -26.34 -3.15 42.69
CA ARG A 378 -25.64 -2.51 43.81
C ARG A 378 -26.45 -1.33 44.33
N GLN A 379 -26.97 -1.41 45.55
CA GLN A 379 -27.55 -0.25 46.22
C GLN A 379 -26.46 0.77 46.56
N THR A 380 -26.64 2.03 46.17
CA THR A 380 -25.67 3.12 46.36
C THR A 380 -26.12 4.17 47.38
N SER A 381 -27.42 4.26 47.66
CA SER A 381 -27.96 5.04 48.77
C SER A 381 -29.36 4.54 49.17
N ASN A 382 -29.99 5.18 50.15
CA ASN A 382 -31.40 4.92 50.51
C ASN A 382 -32.40 5.25 49.38
N VAL A 383 -31.96 5.89 48.31
CA VAL A 383 -32.80 6.32 47.17
C VAL A 383 -32.20 5.97 45.81
N SER A 384 -31.08 5.23 45.75
CA SER A 384 -30.43 4.92 44.48
C SER A 384 -29.77 3.55 44.45
N ALA A 385 -29.76 2.95 43.26
CA ALA A 385 -29.05 1.72 42.94
C ALA A 385 -28.44 1.80 41.54
N LEU A 386 -27.40 0.99 41.29
CA LEU A 386 -26.76 0.81 40.00
C LEU A 386 -26.89 -0.65 39.59
N LEU A 387 -27.43 -0.89 38.40
CA LEU A 387 -27.35 -2.19 37.73
C LEU A 387 -26.01 -2.23 37.00
N ALA A 388 -25.16 -3.17 37.39
CA ALA A 388 -23.87 -3.43 36.77
C ALA A 388 -23.92 -4.72 35.95
N LEU A 389 -23.30 -4.71 34.78
CA LEU A 389 -22.99 -5.88 34.00
C LEU A 389 -21.74 -6.55 34.57
N VAL A 390 -21.84 -7.84 34.90
CA VAL A 390 -20.76 -8.66 35.51
C VAL A 390 -20.36 -9.86 34.66
N LYS A 391 -21.02 -10.10 33.53
CA LYS A 391 -20.61 -11.03 32.46
C LYS A 391 -20.79 -10.38 31.09
N PRO A 392 -19.97 -10.70 30.08
CA PRO A 392 -20.17 -10.16 28.73
C PRO A 392 -21.48 -10.67 28.15
N LEU A 393 -22.18 -9.81 27.40
CA LEU A 393 -23.39 -10.18 26.66
C LEU A 393 -23.04 -10.36 25.18
N THR A 394 -23.50 -11.44 24.57
CA THR A 394 -23.30 -11.69 23.14
C THR A 394 -24.62 -11.51 22.41
N GLY A 395 -24.75 -10.45 21.61
CA GLY A 395 -25.93 -10.21 20.79
C GLY A 395 -26.04 -11.12 19.55
N PRO A 396 -27.18 -11.08 18.83
CA PRO A 396 -28.41 -10.37 19.20
C PRO A 396 -29.19 -11.13 20.29
N GLN A 397 -29.40 -10.50 21.44
CA GLN A 397 -30.15 -11.06 22.57
C GLN A 397 -30.98 -9.99 23.27
N GLU A 398 -32.04 -10.41 23.96
CA GLU A 398 -32.94 -9.55 24.72
C GLU A 398 -33.13 -10.13 26.12
N TYR A 399 -32.90 -9.30 27.14
CA TYR A 399 -33.10 -9.63 28.55
C TYR A 399 -34.23 -8.75 29.09
N ILE A 400 -35.18 -9.34 29.83
CA ILE A 400 -36.26 -8.62 30.51
C ILE A 400 -36.02 -8.76 32.00
N VAL A 401 -35.33 -7.78 32.59
CA VAL A 401 -34.92 -7.80 34.01
C VAL A 401 -35.98 -7.08 34.84
N ASP A 402 -36.67 -7.80 35.72
CA ASP A 402 -37.53 -7.16 36.73
C ASP A 402 -36.73 -6.83 37.98
N MET A 403 -36.80 -5.56 38.39
CA MET A 403 -36.18 -5.06 39.61
C MET A 403 -37.25 -4.47 40.54
N GLU A 404 -37.34 -4.99 41.75
CA GLU A 404 -38.22 -4.47 42.78
C GLU A 404 -37.53 -3.40 43.62
N MET A 405 -38.25 -2.30 43.86
CA MET A 405 -38.00 -1.38 44.95
C MET A 405 -39.05 -1.59 46.04
N LEU A 406 -38.60 -2.07 47.20
CA LEU A 406 -39.38 -2.12 48.42
C LEU A 406 -39.18 -0.81 49.19
N THR A 407 -40.22 0.01 49.31
CA THR A 407 -40.21 1.22 50.14
C THR A 407 -40.88 0.93 51.48
N VAL A 408 -40.19 1.25 52.58
CA VAL A 408 -40.68 1.14 53.96
C VAL A 408 -40.47 2.46 54.68
N ASN A 409 -41.40 2.88 55.55
CA ASN A 409 -41.17 4.04 56.43
C ASN A 409 -40.46 3.64 57.74
N ALA A 410 -39.88 4.61 58.44
CA ALA A 410 -39.17 4.39 59.71
C ALA A 410 -40.01 3.72 60.83
N LEU A 411 -41.34 3.74 60.74
CA LEU A 411 -42.26 3.10 61.69
C LEU A 411 -42.71 1.68 61.25
N MET A 412 -42.22 1.19 60.11
CA MET A 412 -42.57 -0.10 59.48
C MET A 412 -44.08 -0.36 59.24
N ASN A 413 -44.93 0.66 59.39
CA ASN A 413 -46.38 0.56 59.17
C ASN A 413 -46.82 0.95 57.75
N TYR A 414 -45.91 1.50 56.94
CA TYR A 414 -46.11 1.68 55.50
C TYR A 414 -45.12 0.83 54.73
N ARG A 415 -45.64 -0.05 53.87
CA ARG A 415 -44.87 -0.93 52.97
C ARG A 415 -45.48 -0.84 51.57
N THR A 416 -44.66 -0.59 50.56
CA THR A 416 -45.08 -0.61 49.16
C THR A 416 -43.98 -1.17 48.26
N VAL A 417 -44.36 -1.86 47.19
CA VAL A 417 -43.45 -2.46 46.21
C VAL A 417 -43.68 -1.79 44.87
N SER A 418 -42.63 -1.37 44.18
CA SER A 418 -42.71 -0.92 42.79
C SER A 418 -41.72 -1.70 41.93
N VAL A 419 -42.18 -2.22 40.80
CA VAL A 419 -41.37 -3.00 39.86
C VAL A 419 -40.91 -2.08 38.73
N LEU A 420 -39.62 -2.12 38.42
CA LEU A 420 -39.04 -1.63 37.18
C LEU A 420 -38.77 -2.85 36.27
N ARG A 421 -39.52 -2.95 35.18
CA ARG A 421 -39.25 -3.90 34.10
C ARG A 421 -38.32 -3.24 33.09
N LEU A 422 -37.09 -3.72 33.01
CA LEU A 422 -36.04 -3.20 32.13
C LEU A 422 -35.77 -4.19 31.00
N THR A 423 -36.19 -3.85 29.79
CA THR A 423 -35.81 -4.56 28.56
C THR A 423 -34.44 -4.08 28.11
N ILE A 424 -33.47 -4.99 28.06
CA ILE A 424 -32.09 -4.76 27.63
C ILE A 424 -31.89 -5.50 26.32
N VAL A 425 -31.70 -4.78 25.20
CA VAL A 425 -31.36 -5.39 23.90
C VAL A 425 -29.87 -5.23 23.63
N VAL A 426 -29.23 -6.34 23.28
CA VAL A 426 -27.81 -6.43 22.99
C VAL A 426 -27.61 -6.38 21.48
N GLY A 427 -26.89 -5.37 20.99
CA GLY A 427 -26.65 -5.19 19.56
C GLY A 427 -25.88 -6.37 18.95
N PRO A 428 -26.17 -6.80 17.70
CA PRO A 428 -25.59 -7.99 17.10
C PRO A 428 -24.09 -7.87 16.81
N TYR A 429 -23.54 -6.66 16.76
CA TYR A 429 -22.14 -6.40 16.42
C TYR A 429 -21.34 -5.79 17.60
N PRO A 430 -20.02 -6.03 17.69
CA PRO A 430 -19.20 -5.62 18.83
C PRO A 430 -18.47 -4.28 18.61
N PHE A 431 -19.18 -3.18 18.28
CA PHE A 431 -18.58 -1.83 18.10
C PHE A 431 -19.56 -0.64 18.11
#